data_AF-A0A6L9ILP3-F1
#
_entry.id   AF-A0A6L9ILP3-F1
#
_cell.length_a   1.000
_cell.length_b   1.000
_cell.length_c   1.000
_cell.angle_alpha   90.00
_cell.angle_beta   90.00
_cell.angle_gamma   90.00
#
_symmetry.space_group_name_H-M   'P 1'
#
loop_
_entity.id
_entity.type
_entity.pdbx_description
1 polymer ?
#
loop_
_entity_poly.entity_id
_entity_poly.type
_entity_poly.pdbx_seq_one_letter_code
_entity_poly.pdbx_strand_id
1 'polypeptide(L)'
;VLAEFPYSEWEGDNAFLEMDPLDVAMIDRVRERSEQVVVILISGRPMIISDFLLSADAFVAAWLPGTEGQGIADVLFGDQPFTGRLPYTWPRNIEQLPFDFDNLPSEGCDAPLFPFGYGLTYEDAYEDATSPWLALAAECQSASN
;
A
#
# COMPACT_ATOMS: atom_id res chain seq x y z
N VAL A 1 -11.15 -1.93 -5.10
CA VAL A 1 -10.06 -1.50 -6.00
C VAL A 1 -10.05 0.01 -5.97
N LEU A 2 -8.91 0.62 -5.66
CA LEU A 2 -8.73 2.06 -5.63
C LEU A 2 -7.73 2.47 -6.71
N ALA A 3 -7.80 3.70 -7.20
CA ALA A 3 -6.88 4.17 -8.22
C ALA A 3 -6.63 5.68 -8.17
N GLU A 4 -5.45 6.09 -8.63
CA GLU A 4 -5.25 7.48 -9.05
C GLU A 4 -5.88 7.73 -10.43
N PHE A 5 -6.32 8.96 -10.68
CA PHE A 5 -6.67 9.37 -12.04
C PHE A 5 -5.42 9.36 -12.95
N PRO A 6 -5.56 9.01 -14.25
CA PRO A 6 -4.42 9.01 -15.15
C PRO A 6 -3.89 10.43 -15.37
N TYR A 7 -2.57 10.56 -15.35
CA TYR A 7 -1.84 11.82 -15.58
C TYR A 7 -0.56 11.56 -16.37
N SER A 8 0.06 12.63 -16.85
CA SER A 8 1.37 12.60 -17.51
C SER A 8 2.14 13.88 -17.24
N GLU A 9 3.43 13.76 -16.96
CA GLU A 9 4.34 14.91 -16.76
C GLU A 9 3.80 15.88 -15.70
N TRP A 10 3.86 17.19 -15.96
CA TRP A 10 3.51 18.24 -14.98
C TRP A 10 2.04 18.21 -14.54
N GLU A 11 1.13 17.65 -15.35
CA GLU A 11 -0.29 17.51 -14.98
C GLU A 11 -0.48 16.52 -13.83
N GLY A 12 0.53 15.70 -13.54
CA GLY A 12 0.56 14.79 -12.40
C GLY A 12 1.18 15.39 -11.14
N ASP A 13 1.65 16.64 -11.15
CA ASP A 13 2.27 17.23 -9.97
C ASP A 13 1.21 17.42 -8.88
N ASN A 14 1.44 16.79 -7.73
CA ASN A 14 0.52 16.84 -6.60
C ASN A 14 1.32 16.92 -5.30
N ALA A 15 1.05 17.95 -4.50
CA ALA A 15 1.66 18.17 -3.19
C ALA A 15 1.02 17.29 -2.10
N PHE A 16 -0.18 16.76 -2.35
CA PHE A 16 -0.96 15.94 -1.42
C PHE A 16 -1.11 14.54 -2.00
N LEU A 17 -0.36 13.58 -1.45
CA LEU A 17 -0.40 12.17 -1.90
C LEU A 17 -1.50 11.35 -1.19
N GLU A 18 -2.51 12.03 -0.65
CA GLU A 18 -3.66 11.41 0.01
C GLU A 18 -4.63 10.81 -1.01
N MET A 19 -5.31 9.73 -0.61
CA MET A 19 -6.39 9.15 -1.42
C MET A 19 -7.66 9.99 -1.33
N ASP A 20 -8.54 9.87 -2.34
CA ASP A 20 -9.86 10.50 -2.29
C ASP A 20 -10.62 10.03 -1.03
N PRO A 21 -11.14 10.94 -0.18
CA PRO A 21 -11.91 10.57 1.00
C PRO A 21 -13.11 9.65 0.70
N LEU A 22 -13.68 9.73 -0.50
CA LEU A 22 -14.75 8.83 -0.94
C LEU A 22 -14.26 7.40 -1.15
N ASP A 23 -13.04 7.22 -1.64
CA ASP A 23 -12.39 5.92 -1.82
C ASP A 23 -12.04 5.29 -0.48
N VAL A 24 -11.54 6.09 0.46
CA VAL A 24 -11.29 5.63 1.84
C VAL A 24 -12.60 5.20 2.51
N ALA A 25 -13.65 6.03 2.42
CA ALA A 25 -14.96 5.69 2.97
C ALA A 25 -15.61 4.46 2.30
N MET A 26 -15.22 4.13 1.07
CA MET A 26 -15.67 2.91 0.39
C MET A 26 -15.11 1.67 1.09
N ILE A 27 -13.85 1.69 1.52
CA ILE A 27 -13.21 0.58 2.23
C ILE A 27 -14.00 0.25 3.49
N ASP A 28 -14.32 1.25 4.31
CA ASP A 28 -15.06 1.05 5.57
C ASP A 28 -16.45 0.43 5.30
N ARG A 29 -17.17 0.93 4.29
CA ARG A 29 -18.48 0.37 3.90
C ARG A 29 -18.41 -1.09 3.44
N VAL A 30 -17.32 -1.47 2.77
CA VAL A 30 -17.09 -2.85 2.33
C VAL A 30 -16.71 -3.72 3.53
N ARG A 31 -15.85 -3.21 4.42
CA ARG A 31 -15.43 -3.88 5.66
C ARG A 31 -16.60 -4.24 6.57
N GLU A 32 -17.62 -3.40 6.65
CA GLU A 32 -18.88 -3.69 7.36
C GLU A 32 -19.66 -4.89 6.78
N ARG A 33 -19.45 -5.22 5.50
CA ARG A 33 -20.26 -6.18 4.73
C ARG A 33 -19.50 -7.44 4.31
N SER A 34 -18.20 -7.48 4.56
CA SER A 34 -17.32 -8.56 4.12
C SER A 34 -16.46 -9.02 5.29
N GLU A 35 -16.24 -10.32 5.41
CA GLU A 35 -15.35 -10.90 6.42
C GLU A 35 -13.87 -10.69 6.09
N GLN A 36 -13.55 -10.57 4.80
CA GLN A 36 -12.21 -10.28 4.31
C GLN A 36 -12.26 -9.17 3.26
N VAL A 37 -11.34 -8.23 3.34
CA VAL A 37 -11.20 -7.08 2.44
C VAL A 37 -9.80 -7.07 1.86
N VAL A 38 -9.73 -7.26 0.54
CA VAL A 38 -8.49 -7.11 -0.24
C VAL A 38 -8.52 -5.76 -0.94
N VAL A 39 -7.57 -4.90 -0.62
CA VAL A 39 -7.40 -3.61 -1.29
C VAL A 39 -6.36 -3.76 -2.39
N ILE A 40 -6.77 -3.46 -3.62
CA ILE A 40 -5.90 -3.40 -4.79
C ILE A 40 -5.78 -1.92 -5.16
N LEU A 41 -4.57 -1.38 -5.15
CA LEU A 41 -4.26 0.00 -5.52
C LEU A 41 -3.57 0.06 -6.88
N ILE A 42 -4.18 0.81 -7.80
CA ILE A 42 -3.64 1.11 -9.13
C ILE A 42 -3.16 2.57 -9.11
N SER A 43 -1.86 2.78 -8.98
CA SER A 43 -1.28 4.11 -8.86
C SER A 43 0.01 4.22 -9.67
N GLY A 44 0.35 5.44 -10.09
CA GLY A 44 1.63 5.72 -10.75
C GLY A 44 2.78 5.95 -9.77
N ARG A 45 2.45 6.19 -8.50
CA ARG A 45 3.38 6.50 -7.41
C ARG A 45 2.90 5.91 -6.07
N PRO A 46 3.77 5.85 -5.05
CA PRO A 46 3.33 5.56 -3.68
C PRO A 46 2.35 6.64 -3.19
N MET A 47 1.21 6.21 -2.66
CA MET A 47 0.20 7.07 -2.03
C MET A 47 0.30 6.98 -0.51
N ILE A 48 -0.19 7.99 0.21
CA ILE A 48 -0.36 7.90 1.66
C ILE A 48 -1.55 6.98 1.93
N ILE A 49 -1.26 5.79 2.44
CA ILE A 49 -2.24 4.73 2.66
C ILE A 49 -2.43 4.37 4.13
N SER A 50 -1.66 4.98 5.04
CA SER A 50 -1.63 4.60 6.45
C SER A 50 -3.00 4.66 7.12
N ASP A 51 -3.90 5.54 6.68
CA ASP A 51 -5.22 5.73 7.28
C ASP A 51 -6.15 4.53 7.07
N PHE A 52 -6.13 3.93 5.88
CA PHE A 52 -7.04 2.83 5.53
C PHE A 52 -6.37 1.45 5.53
N LEU A 53 -5.05 1.41 5.64
CA LEU A 53 -4.30 0.16 5.55
C LEU A 53 -4.72 -0.84 6.63
N LEU A 54 -5.04 -0.38 7.85
CA LEU A 54 -5.57 -1.24 8.92
C LEU A 54 -6.99 -1.78 8.68
N SER A 55 -7.76 -1.15 7.78
CA SER A 55 -9.10 -1.62 7.41
C SER A 55 -9.06 -2.73 6.34
N ALA A 56 -7.88 -3.04 5.80
CA ALA A 56 -7.65 -4.11 4.83
C ALA A 56 -7.05 -5.36 5.50
N ASP A 57 -7.39 -6.55 5.02
CA ASP A 57 -6.72 -7.79 5.43
C ASP A 57 -5.50 -8.08 4.53
N ALA A 58 -5.59 -7.66 3.26
CA ALA A 58 -4.49 -7.74 2.30
C ALA A 58 -4.45 -6.47 1.44
N PHE A 59 -3.23 -6.04 1.09
CA PHE A 59 -2.98 -4.89 0.23
C PHE A 59 -2.08 -5.28 -0.94
N VAL A 60 -2.50 -4.93 -2.16
CA VAL A 60 -1.77 -5.19 -3.39
C VAL A 60 -1.53 -3.88 -4.12
N ALA A 61 -0.26 -3.48 -4.23
CA ALA A 61 0.15 -2.42 -5.14
C ALA A 61 0.28 -2.99 -6.55
N ALA A 62 -0.72 -2.72 -7.40
CA ALA A 62 -0.76 -3.19 -8.79
C ALA A 62 -0.11 -2.21 -9.79
N TRP A 63 0.31 -1.03 -9.32
CA TRP A 63 0.91 0.03 -10.13
C TRP A 63 0.06 0.36 -11.36
N LEU A 64 0.69 0.59 -12.51
CA LEU A 64 0.03 0.73 -13.81
C LEU A 64 0.24 -0.56 -14.62
N PRO A 65 -0.65 -1.56 -14.51
CA PRO A 65 -0.45 -2.90 -15.09
C PRO A 65 -0.60 -2.95 -16.62
N GLY A 66 -0.96 -1.83 -17.26
CA GLY A 66 -1.21 -1.77 -18.70
C GLY A 66 -2.47 -2.54 -19.10
N THR A 67 -2.48 -3.04 -20.34
CA THR A 67 -3.64 -3.77 -20.90
C THR A 67 -3.79 -5.18 -20.33
N GLU A 68 -2.73 -5.76 -19.76
CA GLU A 68 -2.70 -7.11 -19.21
C GLU A 68 -3.11 -7.15 -17.72
N GLY A 69 -4.15 -6.39 -17.36
CA GLY A 69 -4.66 -6.33 -15.99
C GLY A 69 -5.16 -7.67 -15.44
N GLN A 70 -5.39 -8.66 -16.32
CA GLN A 70 -5.70 -10.03 -15.93
C GLN A 70 -4.62 -10.65 -15.02
N GLY A 71 -3.35 -10.25 -15.16
CA GLY A 71 -2.28 -10.76 -14.31
C GLY A 71 -2.50 -10.52 -12.82
N ILE A 72 -3.29 -9.51 -12.44
CA ILE A 72 -3.69 -9.28 -11.04
C ILE A 72 -4.59 -10.41 -10.53
N ALA A 73 -5.54 -10.88 -11.37
CA ALA A 73 -6.41 -11.99 -11.02
C ALA A 73 -5.62 -13.30 -10.94
N ASP A 74 -4.72 -13.55 -11.91
CA ASP A 74 -3.90 -14.76 -11.95
C ASP A 74 -3.08 -14.93 -10.66
N VAL A 75 -2.50 -13.83 -10.15
CA VAL A 75 -1.84 -13.89 -8.84
C VAL A 75 -2.85 -14.11 -7.73
N LEU A 76 -3.90 -13.28 -7.59
CA LEU A 76 -4.83 -13.35 -6.47
C LEU A 76 -5.53 -14.71 -6.29
N PHE A 77 -5.84 -15.40 -7.38
CA PHE A 77 -6.46 -16.72 -7.36
C PHE A 77 -5.46 -17.88 -7.23
N GLY A 78 -4.15 -17.58 -7.22
CA GLY A 78 -3.08 -18.56 -7.04
C GLY A 78 -2.68 -19.30 -8.32
N ASP A 79 -3.12 -18.84 -9.49
CA ASP A 79 -2.66 -19.37 -10.78
C ASP A 79 -1.20 -19.01 -11.05
N GLN A 80 -0.71 -17.91 -10.47
CA GLN A 80 0.68 -17.48 -10.46
C GLN A 80 1.11 -17.00 -9.06
N PRO A 81 2.39 -17.16 -8.66
CA PRO A 81 2.86 -16.66 -7.37
C PRO A 81 3.09 -15.15 -7.37
N PHE A 82 2.94 -14.50 -6.22
CA PHE A 82 3.46 -13.15 -6.01
C PHE A 82 5.00 -13.16 -6.01
N THR A 83 5.61 -12.37 -6.90
CA THR A 83 7.08 -12.21 -6.99
C THR A 83 7.53 -10.74 -6.94
N GLY A 84 6.58 -9.81 -6.87
CA GLY A 84 6.86 -8.37 -6.91
C GLY A 84 7.61 -7.89 -5.66
N ARG A 85 8.59 -7.02 -5.87
CA ARG A 85 9.30 -6.29 -4.82
C ARG A 85 9.25 -4.80 -5.13
N LEU A 86 9.09 -3.97 -4.10
CA LEU A 86 8.94 -2.53 -4.24
C LEU A 86 10.19 -1.91 -4.88
N PRO A 87 10.06 -1.20 -6.01
CA PRO A 87 11.17 -0.48 -6.62
C PRO A 87 11.42 0.89 -5.96
N TYR A 88 10.57 1.30 -5.01
CA TYR A 88 10.67 2.56 -4.27
C TYR A 88 10.29 2.33 -2.80
N THR A 89 10.89 3.11 -1.91
CA THR A 89 10.46 3.19 -0.52
C THR A 89 9.08 3.85 -0.43
N TRP A 90 8.17 3.25 0.33
CA TRP A 90 6.79 3.71 0.50
C TRP A 90 6.67 4.61 1.74
N PRO A 91 6.29 5.89 1.62
CA PRO A 91 6.15 6.80 2.74
C PRO A 91 4.91 6.48 3.58
N ARG A 92 5.05 6.68 4.89
CA ARG A 92 3.96 6.63 5.85
C ARG A 92 3.12 7.91 5.81
N ASN A 93 3.76 9.05 5.67
CA ASN A 93 3.13 10.36 5.58
C ASN A 93 3.90 11.28 4.61
N ILE A 94 3.32 12.44 4.30
CA ILE A 94 3.92 13.36 3.33
C ILE A 94 5.17 14.05 3.89
N GLU A 95 5.25 14.22 5.23
CA GLU A 95 6.34 14.90 5.92
C GLU A 95 7.67 14.14 5.84
N GLN A 96 7.64 12.84 5.55
CA GLN A 96 8.84 12.03 5.29
C GLN A 96 9.52 12.36 3.96
N LEU A 97 8.87 13.11 3.06
CA LEU A 97 9.40 13.42 1.74
C LEU A 97 10.08 14.80 1.68
N PRO A 98 11.20 14.94 0.95
CA PRO A 98 11.98 13.86 0.33
C PRO A 98 12.75 13.04 1.38
N PHE A 99 12.90 11.74 1.15
CA PHE A 99 13.69 10.89 2.04
C PHE A 99 15.17 11.26 2.04
N ASP A 100 15.76 11.36 3.23
CA ASP A 100 17.20 11.29 3.42
C ASP A 100 17.61 9.81 3.52
N PHE A 101 17.99 9.23 2.39
CA PHE A 101 18.37 7.81 2.32
C PHE A 101 19.65 7.46 3.09
N ASP A 102 20.53 8.44 3.37
CA ASP A 102 21.75 8.20 4.14
C ASP A 102 21.45 8.04 5.64
N ASN A 103 20.35 8.63 6.12
CA ASN A 103 19.94 8.62 7.52
C ASN A 103 18.54 8.02 7.73
N LEU A 104 18.05 7.23 6.78
CA LEU A 104 16.69 6.68 6.84
C LEU A 104 16.59 5.62 7.95
N PRO A 105 15.72 5.80 8.95
CA PRO A 105 15.52 4.79 9.99
C PRO A 105 14.94 3.51 9.43
N SER A 106 15.37 2.36 9.96
CA SER A 106 14.83 1.05 9.59
C SER A 106 13.65 0.60 10.47
N GLU A 107 13.46 1.22 11.63
CA GLU A 107 12.45 0.85 12.63
C GLU A 107 11.79 2.10 13.25
N GLY A 108 10.60 1.92 13.83
CA GLY A 108 9.84 2.97 14.49
C GLY A 108 9.03 3.85 13.53
N CYS A 109 8.51 4.97 14.05
CA CYS A 109 7.54 5.81 13.32
C CYS A 109 8.14 6.73 12.28
N ASP A 110 9.44 6.99 12.40
CA ASP A 110 10.20 7.76 11.41
C ASP A 110 10.67 6.88 10.23
N ALA A 111 10.59 5.55 10.38
CA ALA A 111 10.87 4.61 9.29
C ALA A 111 9.76 4.65 8.22
N PRO A 112 10.08 4.35 6.95
CA PRO A 112 9.08 4.25 5.90
C PRO A 112 8.05 3.15 6.20
N LEU A 113 6.86 3.28 5.64
CA LEU A 113 5.81 2.28 5.81
C LEU A 113 6.23 0.94 5.19
N PHE A 114 6.82 0.98 4.00
CA PHE A 114 7.44 -0.17 3.36
C PHE A 114 8.83 0.21 2.83
N PRO A 115 9.90 -0.52 3.19
CA PRO A 115 11.23 -0.23 2.68
C PRO A 115 11.37 -0.63 1.20
N PHE A 116 12.41 -0.10 0.54
CA PHE A 116 12.81 -0.56 -0.78
C PHE A 116 13.01 -2.07 -0.80
N GLY A 117 12.55 -2.73 -1.87
CA GLY A 117 12.63 -4.18 -2.03
C GLY A 117 11.62 -4.97 -1.19
N TYR A 118 10.76 -4.31 -0.41
CA TYR A 118 9.69 -4.99 0.32
C TYR A 118 8.70 -5.66 -0.64
N GLY A 119 8.15 -6.79 -0.23
CA GLY A 119 7.08 -7.50 -0.93
C GLY A 119 6.85 -8.80 -0.20
N LEU A 120 5.66 -9.37 -0.33
CA LEU A 120 5.31 -10.64 0.27
C LEU A 120 5.05 -11.68 -0.82
N THR A 121 5.28 -12.92 -0.46
CA THR A 121 4.94 -14.12 -1.23
C THR A 121 3.82 -14.86 -0.51
N TYR A 122 3.26 -15.88 -1.16
CA TYR A 122 2.27 -16.74 -0.51
C TYR A 122 2.84 -17.51 0.68
N GLU A 123 4.12 -17.88 0.62
CA GLU A 123 4.81 -18.61 1.69
C GLU A 123 4.93 -17.76 2.95
N ASP A 124 5.24 -16.47 2.81
CA ASP A 124 5.31 -15.53 3.93
C ASP A 124 3.98 -15.47 4.72
N ALA A 125 2.84 -15.59 4.01
CA ALA A 125 1.51 -15.60 4.63
C ALA A 125 1.14 -16.93 5.31
N TYR A 126 1.80 -18.04 4.96
CA TYR A 126 1.60 -19.33 5.61
C TYR A 126 2.42 -19.48 6.90
N GLU A 127 3.59 -18.84 6.97
CA GLU A 127 4.48 -18.90 8.14
C GLU A 127 4.01 -18.02 9.29
N ASP A 128 3.47 -16.83 8.98
CA ASP A 128 2.87 -15.92 9.96
C ASP A 128 1.45 -15.56 9.52
N ALA A 129 0.45 -16.05 10.27
CA ALA A 129 -0.96 -15.77 10.01
C ALA A 129 -1.34 -14.29 10.28
N THR A 130 -0.39 -13.48 10.76
CA THR A 130 -0.57 -12.04 10.91
C THR A 130 0.14 -11.29 9.80
N SER A 131 -0.55 -10.34 9.18
CA SER A 131 0.03 -9.45 8.17
C SER A 131 1.20 -8.67 8.79
N PRO A 132 2.48 -8.92 8.40
CA PRO A 132 3.66 -8.37 9.08
C PRO A 132 3.70 -6.83 9.09
N TRP A 133 2.98 -6.24 8.16
CA TRP A 133 2.82 -4.80 8.01
C TRP A 133 1.77 -4.18 8.94
N LEU A 134 0.89 -4.96 9.57
CA LEU A 134 -0.05 -4.44 10.57
C LEU A 134 0.70 -3.91 11.79
N ALA A 135 1.79 -4.55 12.19
CA ALA A 135 2.68 -4.03 13.24
C ALA A 135 3.27 -2.69 12.82
N LEU A 136 3.83 -2.61 11.60
CA LEU A 136 4.37 -1.37 11.04
C LEU A 136 3.31 -0.27 10.97
N ALA A 137 2.06 -0.57 10.61
CA ALA A 137 0.98 0.41 10.50
C ALA A 137 0.43 0.86 11.87
N ALA A 138 0.26 -0.07 12.83
CA ALA A 138 -0.38 0.18 14.11
C ALA A 138 0.52 0.86 15.14
N GLU A 139 1.83 0.62 15.11
CA GLU A 139 2.79 1.17 16.09
C GLU A 139 2.72 2.70 16.18
N CYS A 140 2.35 3.37 15.10
CA CYS A 140 2.49 4.82 14.95
C CYS A 140 1.17 5.61 14.94
N GLN A 141 0.02 4.95 14.82
CA GLN A 141 -1.28 5.60 14.98
C GLN A 141 -1.62 5.87 16.46
N SER A 142 -0.96 5.17 17.40
CA SER A 142 -1.15 5.42 18.84
C SER A 142 -0.40 6.65 19.36
N ALA A 143 0.50 7.23 18.56
CA ALA A 143 1.28 8.42 18.89
C ALA A 143 0.60 9.75 18.50
N SER A 144 -0.55 9.70 17.81
CA SER A 144 -1.29 10.86 17.32
C SER A 144 -2.58 11.18 18.10
N ASN A 145 -2.73 10.66 19.34
CA ASN A 145 -3.82 11.01 20.27
C ASN A 145 -3.30 11.71 21.53
#